data_AF-A0A945Y3E0-F1
#
_entry.id   AF-A0A945Y3E0-F1
#
_cell.length_a   1.000
_cell.length_b   1.000
_cell.length_c   1.000
_cell.angle_alpha   90.00
_cell.angle_beta   90.00
_cell.angle_gamma   90.00
#
_symmetry.space_group_name_H-M   'P 1'
#
loop_
_entity.id
_entity.type
_entity.pdbx_description
1 polymer ?
#
loop_
_entity_poly.entity_id
_entity_poly.type
_entity_poly.pdbx_seq_one_letter_code
_entity_poly.pdbx_strand_id
1 'polypeptide(L)'
;MRKFWRIFGWIFLGIFLQFKFNALYGIVFLENLNFHDRAYWVEMDMTATDESLSVLNVKTTVHHSLGSDYFANIYIPDKYKVLNAKPYAGAETLPGYQTYKMSMKRKYRDVLAKNAFILAPQKVDEDSPQKPIIIHFENLKQRLHTDKTFQVTFKKGKTLIEGPKIAEATYPQKLGM
;
A
#
# COMPACT_ATOMS: atom_id res chain seq x y z
N MET A 1 8.47 7.04 -54.79
CA MET A 1 9.28 6.18 -53.88
C MET A 1 10.09 6.93 -52.81
N ARG A 2 10.80 8.04 -53.12
CA ARG A 2 11.64 8.77 -52.13
C ARG A 2 10.93 9.24 -50.85
N LYS A 3 9.68 9.74 -50.97
CA LYS A 3 8.87 10.19 -49.82
C LYS A 3 8.48 9.03 -48.88
N PHE A 4 8.15 7.87 -49.45
CA PHE A 4 7.78 6.67 -48.68
C PHE A 4 8.95 6.17 -47.82
N TRP A 5 10.14 6.02 -48.41
CA TRP A 5 11.35 5.61 -47.68
C TRP A 5 11.76 6.59 -46.58
N ARG A 6 11.53 7.90 -46.78
CA ARG A 6 11.78 8.92 -45.76
C ARG A 6 10.83 8.76 -44.56
N ILE A 7 9.53 8.60 -44.81
CA ILE A 7 8.53 8.39 -43.74
C ILE A 7 8.77 7.06 -43.02
N PHE A 8 9.04 6.00 -43.78
CA PHE A 8 9.33 4.68 -43.24
C PHE A 8 10.59 4.67 -42.37
N GLY A 9 11.64 5.39 -42.78
CA GLY A 9 12.85 5.59 -41.97
C GLY A 9 12.59 6.29 -40.62
N TRP A 10 11.72 7.30 -40.59
CA TRP A 10 11.34 7.98 -39.34
C TRP A 10 10.54 7.06 -38.39
N ILE A 11 9.66 6.21 -38.94
CA ILE A 11 8.90 5.22 -38.15
C ILE A 11 9.85 4.19 -37.53
N PHE A 12 10.76 3.63 -38.32
CA PHE A 12 11.76 2.67 -37.83
C PHE A 12 12.70 3.30 -36.79
N LEU A 13 13.12 4.55 -36.99
CA LEU A 13 13.92 5.28 -36.02
C LEU A 13 13.18 5.46 -34.69
N GLY A 14 11.89 5.83 -34.74
CA GLY A 14 11.05 5.96 -33.55
C GLY A 14 10.89 4.65 -32.79
N ILE A 15 10.62 3.55 -33.50
CA ILE A 15 10.53 2.21 -32.91
C ILE A 15 11.87 1.78 -32.30
N PHE A 16 12.99 2.00 -33.00
CA PHE A 16 14.32 1.66 -32.50
C PHE A 16 14.71 2.45 -31.25
N LEU A 17 14.44 3.76 -31.24
CA LEU A 17 14.61 4.60 -30.05
C LEU A 17 13.76 4.08 -28.89
N GLN A 18 12.48 3.77 -29.13
CA GLN A 18 11.58 3.23 -28.11
C GLN A 18 12.11 1.90 -27.52
N PHE A 19 12.63 0.99 -28.35
CA PHE A 19 13.26 -0.25 -27.87
C PHE A 19 14.52 0.01 -27.02
N LYS A 20 15.38 0.96 -27.43
CA LYS A 20 16.59 1.33 -26.66
C LYS A 20 16.22 1.94 -25.30
N PHE A 21 15.22 2.82 -25.26
CA PHE A 21 14.75 3.39 -24.00
C PHE A 21 14.09 2.34 -23.11
N ASN A 22 13.32 1.39 -23.66
CA ASN A 22 12.77 0.27 -22.89
C ASN A 22 13.87 -0.64 -22.32
N ALA A 23 14.91 -0.95 -23.11
CA ALA A 23 16.03 -1.75 -22.63
C ALA A 23 16.84 -1.02 -21.53
N LEU A 24 17.10 0.28 -21.71
CA LEU A 24 17.75 1.10 -20.70
C LEU A 24 16.91 1.18 -19.41
N TYR A 25 15.59 1.30 -19.55
CA TYR A 25 14.66 1.26 -18.43
C TYR A 25 14.71 -0.09 -17.71
N GLY A 26 14.80 -1.20 -18.45
CA GLY A 26 14.99 -2.54 -17.89
C GLY A 26 16.32 -2.71 -17.14
N ILE A 27 17.41 -2.11 -17.64
CA ILE A 27 18.73 -2.13 -16.98
C ILE A 27 18.69 -1.32 -15.68
N VAL A 28 18.15 -0.10 -15.71
CA VAL A 28 17.97 0.74 -14.50
C VAL A 28 17.02 0.06 -13.49
N PHE A 29 16.03 -0.70 -13.98
CA PHE A 29 15.15 -1.51 -13.14
C PHE A 29 15.90 -2.65 -12.43
N LEU A 30 16.71 -3.40 -13.17
CA LEU A 30 17.57 -4.46 -12.63
C LEU A 30 18.59 -3.89 -11.64
N GLU A 31 19.22 -2.76 -11.97
CA GLU A 31 20.15 -2.04 -11.10
C GLU A 31 19.45 -1.59 -9.81
N ASN A 32 18.31 -0.90 -9.90
CA ASN A 32 17.59 -0.40 -8.73
C ASN A 32 17.05 -1.55 -7.85
N LEU A 33 16.72 -2.71 -8.42
CA LEU A 33 16.39 -3.93 -7.68
C LEU A 33 17.60 -4.60 -7.00
N ASN A 34 18.82 -4.30 -7.43
CA ASN A 34 20.03 -4.98 -6.96
C ASN A 34 20.82 -4.14 -5.94
N PHE A 35 20.68 -2.81 -5.98
CA PHE A 35 21.44 -1.87 -5.15
C PHE A 35 20.66 -1.26 -3.97
N HIS A 36 19.36 -1.53 -3.85
CA HIS A 36 18.54 -0.98 -2.78
C HIS A 36 17.73 -2.04 -2.07
N ASP A 37 17.77 -2.01 -0.74
CA ASP A 37 16.88 -2.80 0.09
C ASP A 37 15.44 -2.27 -0.02
N ARG A 38 14.48 -3.19 -0.08
CA ARG A 38 13.06 -2.81 -0.10
C ARG A 38 12.60 -2.53 1.32
N ALA A 39 12.23 -1.29 1.58
CA ALA A 39 11.65 -0.87 2.86
C ALA A 39 10.15 -0.62 2.74
N TYR A 40 9.39 -1.17 3.70
CA TYR A 40 7.95 -1.01 3.83
C TYR A 40 7.70 -0.14 5.05
N TRP A 41 7.06 1.00 4.85
CA TRP A 41 6.72 1.95 5.90
C TRP A 41 5.20 2.03 6.06
N VAL A 42 4.77 1.95 7.31
CA VAL A 42 3.38 2.18 7.72
C VAL A 42 3.38 3.31 8.74
N GLU A 43 2.60 4.34 8.45
CA GLU A 43 2.32 5.46 9.35
C GLU A 43 0.80 5.49 9.58
N MET A 44 0.38 5.43 10.85
CA MET A 44 -1.02 5.52 11.22
C MET A 44 -1.21 6.54 12.33
N ASP A 45 -2.20 7.40 12.13
CA ASP A 45 -2.62 8.38 13.13
C ASP A 45 -4.13 8.28 13.36
N MET A 46 -4.56 8.52 14.60
CA MET A 46 -5.97 8.58 14.95
C MET A 46 -6.34 10.00 15.37
N THR A 47 -7.37 10.56 14.74
CA THR A 47 -7.96 11.85 15.16
C THR A 47 -9.35 11.58 15.72
N ALA A 48 -9.55 11.90 17.00
CA ALA A 48 -10.86 11.81 17.62
C ALA A 48 -11.78 12.93 17.11
N THR A 49 -13.05 12.62 16.97
CA THR A 49 -14.12 13.60 16.70
C THR A 49 -15.03 13.72 17.92
N ASP A 50 -15.92 14.71 17.94
CA ASP A 50 -16.79 14.99 19.11
C ASP A 50 -17.77 13.85 19.42
N GLU A 51 -18.10 13.04 18.41
CA GLU A 51 -18.87 11.81 18.54
C GLU A 51 -17.94 10.59 18.68
N SER A 52 -18.45 9.42 19.08
CA SER A 52 -17.71 8.14 19.20
C SER A 52 -17.04 7.65 17.89
N LEU A 53 -17.11 8.47 16.85
CA LEU A 53 -16.40 8.37 15.59
C LEU A 53 -14.92 8.71 15.79
N SER A 54 -14.07 8.10 14.97
CA SER A 54 -12.65 8.45 14.93
C SER A 54 -12.12 8.31 13.50
N VAL A 55 -11.24 9.22 13.12
CA VAL A 55 -10.62 9.21 11.79
C VAL A 55 -9.26 8.53 11.88
N LEU A 56 -9.16 7.35 11.30
CA LEU A 56 -7.92 6.60 11.14
C LEU A 56 -7.25 7.04 9.83
N ASN A 57 -6.17 7.80 9.93
CA ASN A 57 -5.32 8.12 8.79
C ASN A 57 -4.30 6.99 8.63
N VAL A 58 -4.29 6.34 7.46
CA VAL A 58 -3.29 5.32 7.12
C VAL A 58 -2.50 5.78 5.92
N LYS A 59 -1.18 5.72 6.05
CA LYS A 59 -0.24 5.98 4.98
C LYS A 59 0.72 4.81 4.86
N THR A 60 0.78 4.24 3.67
CA THR A 60 1.68 3.14 3.33
C THR A 60 2.66 3.60 2.29
N THR A 61 3.94 3.27 2.47
CA THR A 61 5.00 3.58 1.51
C THR A 61 5.84 2.33 1.29
N VAL A 62 6.13 2.01 0.03
CA VAL A 62 7.13 1.02 -0.34
C VAL A 62 8.25 1.76 -1.04
N HIS A 63 9.41 1.80 -0.40
CA HIS A 63 10.59 2.42 -0.98
C HIS A 63 11.24 1.51 -2.02
N HIS A 64 11.86 2.14 -3.01
CA HIS A 64 12.60 1.45 -4.08
C HIS A 64 11.75 0.44 -4.86
N SER A 65 10.46 0.73 -5.02
CA SER A 65 9.51 -0.06 -5.80
C SER A 65 9.14 0.65 -7.11
N LEU A 66 9.32 -0.06 -8.22
CA LEU A 66 9.14 0.47 -9.58
C LEU A 66 7.90 -0.07 -10.31
N GLY A 67 7.15 -1.00 -9.70
CA GLY A 67 5.96 -1.58 -10.33
C GLY A 67 4.72 -0.71 -10.18
N SER A 68 3.86 -0.71 -11.19
CA SER A 68 2.57 0.02 -11.17
C SER A 68 1.47 -0.68 -10.37
N ASP A 69 1.67 -1.97 -10.04
CA ASP A 69 0.58 -2.85 -9.63
C ASP A 69 0.54 -3.12 -8.11
N TYR A 70 1.09 -2.19 -7.33
CA TYR A 70 1.12 -2.28 -5.87
C TYR A 70 -0.19 -1.82 -5.26
N PHE A 71 -0.67 -2.56 -4.28
CA PHE A 71 -1.78 -2.17 -3.45
C PHE A 71 -1.57 -2.67 -2.01
N ALA A 72 -2.16 -1.97 -1.07
CA ALA A 72 -2.17 -2.35 0.33
C ALA A 72 -3.59 -2.77 0.73
N ASN A 73 -3.73 -3.96 1.30
CA ASN A 73 -4.99 -4.41 1.91
C ASN A 73 -4.92 -4.10 3.39
N ILE A 74 -5.88 -3.32 3.86
CA ILE A 74 -6.01 -2.98 5.28
C ILE A 74 -7.15 -3.80 5.86
N TYR A 75 -6.84 -4.54 6.91
CA TYR A 75 -7.80 -5.34 7.64
C TYR A 75 -8.08 -4.64 8.96
N ILE A 76 -9.31 -4.16 9.10
CA ILE A 76 -9.81 -3.50 10.31
C ILE A 76 -10.69 -4.51 11.06
N PRO A 77 -10.56 -4.64 12.40
CA PRO A 77 -11.40 -5.56 13.16
C PRO A 77 -12.90 -5.31 12.90
N ASP A 78 -13.66 -6.38 12.75
CA ASP A 78 -15.11 -6.37 12.46
C ASP A 78 -15.97 -5.65 13.50
N LYS A 79 -15.45 -5.44 14.71
CA LYS A 79 -16.05 -4.62 15.76
C LYS A 79 -16.20 -3.14 15.40
N TYR A 80 -15.52 -2.68 14.35
CA TYR A 80 -15.66 -1.34 13.80
C TYR A 80 -16.38 -1.39 12.46
N LYS A 81 -17.24 -0.39 12.23
CA LYS A 81 -17.85 -0.11 10.95
C LYS A 81 -17.11 1.07 10.32
N VAL A 82 -16.60 0.87 9.11
CA VAL A 82 -16.03 1.97 8.32
C VAL A 82 -17.13 2.66 7.53
N LEU A 83 -17.29 3.97 7.71
CA LEU A 83 -18.41 4.71 7.12
C LEU A 83 -18.14 5.21 5.70
N ASN A 84 -16.89 5.51 5.38
CA ASN A 84 -16.51 6.16 4.12
C ASN A 84 -15.89 5.22 3.07
N ALA A 85 -15.83 3.91 3.34
CA ALA A 85 -15.32 2.91 2.41
C ALA A 85 -16.14 1.62 2.51
N LYS A 86 -16.35 0.95 1.38
CA LYS A 86 -17.00 -0.36 1.36
C LYS A 86 -15.95 -1.46 1.54
N PRO A 87 -16.20 -2.45 2.41
CA PRO A 87 -15.34 -3.62 2.48
C PRO A 87 -15.44 -4.40 1.16
N TYR A 88 -14.36 -5.08 0.79
CA TYR A 88 -14.33 -5.96 -0.37
C TYR A 88 -13.71 -7.31 0.03
N ALA A 89 -14.00 -8.37 -0.74
CA ALA A 89 -13.64 -9.73 -0.36
C ALA A 89 -12.12 -10.01 -0.29
N GLY A 90 -11.27 -9.13 -0.86
CA GLY A 90 -9.82 -9.35 -0.86
C GLY A 90 -9.37 -10.55 -1.69
N ALA A 91 -8.06 -10.80 -1.69
CA ALA A 91 -7.49 -12.08 -2.12
C ALA A 91 -7.57 -13.14 -1.00
N GLU A 92 -7.56 -12.70 0.25
CA GLU A 92 -7.71 -13.52 1.45
C GLU A 92 -8.72 -12.86 2.40
N THR A 93 -9.73 -13.64 2.83
CA THR A 93 -10.68 -13.22 3.86
C THR A 93 -10.14 -13.65 5.22
N LEU A 94 -9.91 -12.68 6.11
CA LEU A 94 -9.45 -12.95 7.47
C LEU A 94 -10.65 -12.97 8.43
N PRO A 95 -10.90 -14.06 9.18
CA PRO A 95 -11.98 -14.12 10.16
C PRO A 95 -11.85 -13.01 11.22
N GLY A 96 -12.94 -12.30 11.49
CA GLY A 96 -12.96 -11.20 12.46
C GLY A 96 -12.43 -9.86 11.93
N TYR A 97 -12.24 -9.72 10.61
CA TYR A 97 -11.75 -8.51 9.97
C TYR A 97 -12.58 -8.12 8.74
N GLN A 98 -12.64 -6.83 8.46
CA GLN A 98 -13.14 -6.24 7.22
C GLN A 98 -11.96 -5.70 6.41
N THR A 99 -11.91 -6.02 5.12
CA THR A 99 -10.79 -5.69 4.25
C THR A 99 -11.09 -4.49 3.37
N TYR A 100 -10.12 -3.57 3.25
CA TYR A 100 -10.19 -2.36 2.44
C TYR A 100 -8.96 -2.23 1.55
N LYS A 101 -9.18 -1.98 0.26
CA LYS A 101 -8.10 -1.86 -0.73
C LYS A 101 -7.62 -0.42 -0.80
N MET A 102 -6.31 -0.23 -0.69
CA MET A 102 -5.64 1.02 -1.00
C MET A 102 -4.77 0.84 -2.24
N SER A 103 -5.19 1.47 -3.33
CA SER A 103 -4.38 1.53 -4.55
C SER A 103 -3.18 2.43 -4.32
N MET A 104 -1.98 1.89 -4.46
CA MET A 104 -0.76 2.66 -4.28
C MET A 104 -0.36 3.31 -5.60
N LYS A 105 0.08 4.56 -5.53
CA LYS A 105 0.54 5.33 -6.69
C LYS A 105 2.03 5.51 -6.63
N ARG A 106 2.68 5.31 -7.77
CA ARG A 106 4.12 5.52 -7.91
C ARG A 106 4.45 7.02 -7.82
N LYS A 107 5.49 7.33 -7.05
CA LYS A 107 6.12 8.63 -6.95
C LYS A 107 7.64 8.44 -7.03
N TYR A 108 8.21 8.69 -8.21
CA TYR A 108 9.63 8.48 -8.50
C TYR A 108 10.06 7.01 -8.29
N ARG A 109 10.81 6.72 -7.23
CA ARG A 109 11.32 5.39 -6.84
C ARG A 109 10.45 4.69 -5.79
N ASP A 110 9.45 5.38 -5.26
CA ASP A 110 8.59 4.86 -4.20
C ASP A 110 7.18 4.64 -4.73
N VAL A 111 6.43 3.79 -4.05
CA VAL A 111 4.99 3.68 -4.25
C VAL A 111 4.32 3.98 -2.91
N LEU A 112 3.30 4.85 -2.93
CA LEU A 112 2.63 5.29 -1.71
C LEU A 112 1.11 5.31 -1.86
N ALA A 113 0.41 5.06 -0.77
CA ALA A 113 -1.00 5.33 -0.64
C ALA A 113 -1.28 6.07 0.67
N LYS A 114 -2.29 6.93 0.66
CA LYS A 114 -2.76 7.64 1.84
C LYS A 114 -4.28 7.71 1.79
N ASN A 115 -4.94 7.11 2.77
CA ASN A 115 -6.39 7.17 2.94
C ASN A 115 -6.73 7.50 4.39
N ALA A 116 -7.89 8.12 4.58
CA ALA A 116 -8.51 8.30 5.88
C ALA A 116 -9.74 7.37 5.96
N PHE A 117 -9.89 6.63 7.05
CA PHE A 117 -11.04 5.77 7.33
C PHE A 117 -11.80 6.32 8.52
N ILE A 118 -13.11 6.49 8.37
CA ILE A 118 -13.98 6.92 9.47
C ILE A 118 -14.47 5.67 10.18
N LEU A 119 -13.95 5.43 11.38
CA LEU A 119 -14.28 4.30 12.22
C LEU A 119 -15.43 4.67 13.15
N ALA A 120 -16.48 3.84 13.15
CA ALA A 120 -17.53 3.86 14.15
C ALA A 120 -17.52 2.52 14.91
N PRO A 121 -17.47 2.49 16.24
CA PRO A 121 -17.67 1.25 16.99
C PRO A 121 -19.07 0.70 16.69
N GLN A 122 -19.19 -0.62 16.45
CA GLN A 122 -20.51 -1.23 16.22
C GLN A 122 -21.38 -1.23 17.49
N LYS A 123 -20.74 -1.29 18.66
CA LYS A 123 -21.39 -1.20 19.97
C LYS A 123 -20.66 -0.14 20.80
N VAL A 124 -21.38 0.92 21.14
CA VAL A 124 -20.81 2.09 21.85
C VAL A 124 -20.63 1.78 23.35
N ASP A 125 -21.37 0.82 23.89
CA ASP A 125 -21.38 0.49 25.32
C ASP A 125 -20.44 -0.67 25.70
N GLU A 126 -19.80 -1.31 24.72
CA GLU A 126 -18.86 -2.42 24.94
C GLU A 126 -17.43 -1.98 24.63
N ASP A 127 -16.55 -2.03 25.63
CA ASP A 127 -15.12 -1.89 25.39
C ASP A 127 -14.64 -3.01 24.45
N SER A 128 -13.86 -2.64 23.44
CA SER A 128 -13.24 -3.62 22.55
C SER A 128 -11.87 -4.01 23.08
N PRO A 129 -11.52 -5.31 23.12
CA PRO A 129 -10.15 -5.71 23.36
C PRO A 129 -9.25 -5.14 22.26
N GLN A 130 -8.01 -4.91 22.64
CA GLN A 130 -6.96 -4.45 21.74
C GLN A 130 -6.73 -5.50 20.64
N LYS A 131 -6.85 -5.08 19.38
CA LYS A 131 -6.64 -5.94 18.21
C LYS A 131 -5.74 -5.24 17.19
N PRO A 132 -4.85 -5.96 16.50
CA PRO A 132 -3.99 -5.35 15.49
C PRO A 132 -4.80 -4.90 14.27
N ILE A 133 -4.41 -3.78 13.66
CA ILE A 133 -4.76 -3.48 12.28
C ILE A 133 -3.72 -4.19 11.43
N ILE A 134 -4.16 -5.07 10.53
CA ILE A 134 -3.25 -5.84 9.68
C ILE A 134 -3.15 -5.12 8.33
N ILE A 135 -1.93 -4.92 7.84
CA ILE A 135 -1.70 -4.41 6.50
C ILE A 135 -0.94 -5.45 5.70
N HIS A 136 -1.49 -5.87 4.57
CA HIS A 136 -0.78 -6.65 3.58
C HIS A 136 -0.36 -5.77 2.42
N PHE A 137 0.95 -5.72 2.17
CA PHE A 137 1.51 -5.16 0.95
C PHE A 137 1.52 -6.24 -0.11
N GLU A 138 0.82 -6.00 -1.21
CA GLU A 138 0.62 -6.99 -2.27
C GLU A 138 0.91 -6.38 -3.66
N ASN A 139 1.35 -7.26 -4.56
CA ASN A 139 1.50 -6.96 -5.98
C ASN A 139 0.97 -8.16 -6.79
N LEU A 140 -0.08 -7.93 -7.60
CA LEU A 140 -0.81 -8.87 -8.47
C LEU A 140 -1.10 -10.27 -7.90
N LYS A 141 -0.07 -11.10 -7.69
CA LYS A 141 -0.15 -12.50 -7.25
C LYS A 141 0.66 -12.82 -5.98
N GLN A 142 1.38 -11.86 -5.42
CA GLN A 142 2.28 -12.10 -4.30
C GLN A 142 2.05 -11.12 -3.15
N ARG A 143 2.03 -11.68 -1.94
CA ARG A 143 2.19 -10.94 -0.70
C ARG A 143 3.66 -10.67 -0.44
N LEU A 144 4.00 -9.39 -0.28
CA LEU A 144 5.36 -8.93 -0.13
C LEU A 144 5.74 -8.71 1.33
N HIS A 145 4.82 -8.15 2.11
CA HIS A 145 5.01 -7.89 3.53
C HIS A 145 3.66 -7.86 4.26
N THR A 146 3.67 -8.26 5.53
CA THR A 146 2.55 -8.14 6.46
C THR A 146 2.99 -7.33 7.66
N ASP A 147 2.33 -6.19 7.88
CA ASP A 147 2.47 -5.41 9.11
C ASP A 147 1.32 -5.71 10.06
N LYS A 148 1.64 -5.80 11.35
CA LYS A 148 0.69 -5.99 12.47
C LYS A 148 1.05 -5.10 13.66
N THR A 149 1.87 -4.08 13.44
CA THR A 149 2.49 -3.31 14.52
C THR A 149 1.48 -2.43 15.25
N PHE A 150 0.55 -1.84 14.51
CA PHE A 150 -0.47 -0.95 15.07
C PHE A 150 -1.65 -1.72 15.63
N GLN A 151 -2.11 -1.32 16.81
CA GLN A 151 -3.22 -1.95 17.51
C GLN A 151 -4.32 -0.92 17.79
N VAL A 152 -5.58 -1.30 17.56
CA VAL A 152 -6.75 -0.47 17.77
C VAL A 152 -7.57 -1.00 18.93
N THR A 153 -8.03 -0.08 19.78
CA THR A 153 -8.79 -0.37 20.99
C THR A 153 -9.92 0.65 21.12
N PHE A 154 -11.07 0.22 21.62
CA PHE A 154 -12.17 1.12 21.97
C PHE A 154 -12.36 1.06 23.47
N LYS A 155 -12.16 2.21 24.14
CA LYS A 155 -12.22 2.29 25.61
C LYS A 155 -12.86 3.60 26.03
N LYS A 156 -13.84 3.53 26.94
CA LYS A 156 -14.52 4.73 27.50
C LYS A 156 -15.07 5.68 26.43
N GLY A 157 -15.70 5.12 25.38
CA GLY A 157 -16.32 5.93 24.32
C GLY A 157 -15.34 6.50 23.28
N LYS A 158 -14.04 6.17 23.35
CA LYS A 158 -13.01 6.66 22.44
C LYS A 158 -12.26 5.52 21.75
N THR A 159 -12.00 5.67 20.46
CA THR A 159 -11.11 4.77 19.71
C THR A 159 -9.67 5.27 19.85
N LEU A 160 -8.78 4.38 20.26
CA LEU A 160 -7.36 4.64 20.44
C LEU A 160 -6.55 3.76 19.51
N ILE A 161 -5.41 4.27 19.06
CA ILE A 161 -4.40 3.50 18.33
C ILE A 161 -3.10 3.50 19.10
N GLU A 162 -2.49 2.32 19.25
CA GLU A 162 -1.19 2.14 19.87
C GLU A 162 -0.21 1.59 18.84
N GLY A 163 0.96 2.21 18.76
CA GLY A 163 2.01 1.86 17.80
C GLY A 163 3.11 2.92 17.74
N PRO A 164 4.22 2.64 17.04
CA PRO A 164 5.24 3.65 16.76
C PRO A 164 4.71 4.69 15.78
N LYS A 165 5.36 5.86 15.69
CA LYS A 165 5.00 6.86 14.67
C LYS A 165 5.11 6.32 13.24
N ILE A 166 6.13 5.48 13.01
CA ILE A 166 6.37 4.79 11.74
C ILE A 166 6.79 3.36 12.09
N ALA A 167 6.12 2.37 11.51
CA ALA A 167 6.58 0.99 11.50
C ALA A 167 7.34 0.74 10.20
N GLU A 168 8.58 0.26 10.31
CA GLU A 168 9.47 0.00 9.19
C GLU A 168 9.87 -1.47 9.15
N ALA A 169 9.80 -2.07 7.96
CA ALA A 169 10.35 -3.38 7.68
C ALA A 169 11.23 -3.31 6.44
N THR A 170 12.50 -3.67 6.58
CA THR A 170 13.49 -3.65 5.50
C THR A 170 13.89 -5.06 5.15
N TYR A 171 13.77 -5.42 3.87
CA TYR A 171 14.14 -6.73 3.37
C TYR A 171 15.34 -6.60 2.43
N PRO A 172 16.47 -7.27 2.75
CA PRO A 172 17.61 -7.27 1.87
C PRO A 172 17.24 -7.99 0.58
N GLN A 173 17.55 -7.37 -0.57
CA GLN A 173 17.40 -8.03 -1.85
C GLN A 173 18.58 -8.99 -2.05
N LYS A 174 18.51 -10.18 -1.45
CA LYS A 174 19.44 -11.26 -1.80
C LYS A 174 19.00 -11.85 -3.13
N LEU A 175 19.68 -11.49 -4.21
CA LEU A 175 19.90 -12.44 -5.30
C LEU A 175 20.62 -13.63 -4.66
N GLY A 176 19.92 -14.75 -4.50
CA GLY A 176 20.61 -16.01 -4.32
C GLY A 176 21.53 -16.18 -5.52
N MET A 177 22.84 -16.14 -5.28
CA MET A 177 23.77 -16.91 -6.08
C MET A 177 23.53 -18.39 -5.78
#